data_AF-A0A1Y0NEC3-F1
#
_entry.id   AF-A0A1Y0NEC3-F1
#
_cell.length_a   1.000
_cell.length_b   1.000
_cell.length_c   1.000
_cell.angle_alpha   90.00
_cell.angle_beta   90.00
_cell.angle_gamma   90.00
#
_symmetry.space_group_name_H-M   'P 1'
#
loop_
_entity.id
_entity.type
_entity.pdbx_description
1 polymer ?
#
loop_
_entity_poly.entity_id
_entity_poly.type
_entity_poly.pdbx_seq_one_letter_code
_entity_poly.pdbx_strand_id
1 'polypeptide(L)'
;MNLATSTITSRLQQEYSRLFLVAGRDGDCLINELGLVRALVVEVTVPMGWKALSKVWYGVQTDFGLPAPAIAVSGTDAIQLWFSMANDIDSTTAERFFTALKLRYLPGIAPSQLRLFPMREAPSVPREKHTELVPADRHSTGHWSAFISADLAAIFDIEPWLDMPPNMDQQADILSKLQSIKPDQLSTVLAALDSKTEREVEETAGPSADMGSTLWVMRRKTRRVTRLVSIDPIHTD
;
A
#
# COMPACT_ATOMS: atom_id res chain seq x y z
N MET A 1 -11.40 -24.12 39.14
CA MET A 1 -10.71 -25.00 38.19
C MET A 1 -10.67 -24.30 36.84
N ASN A 2 -9.58 -23.61 36.54
CA ASN A 2 -9.38 -22.99 35.22
C ASN A 2 -9.02 -24.09 34.23
N LEU A 3 -9.96 -24.46 33.37
CA LEU A 3 -9.62 -25.18 32.16
C LEU A 3 -8.92 -24.18 31.25
N ALA A 4 -7.61 -24.35 31.12
CA ALA A 4 -6.83 -23.71 30.07
C ALA A 4 -7.41 -24.16 28.73
N THR A 5 -8.26 -23.33 28.13
CA THR A 5 -8.64 -23.45 26.73
C THR A 5 -7.40 -23.12 25.93
N SER A 6 -6.57 -24.12 25.67
CA SER A 6 -5.51 -24.01 24.67
C SER A 6 -6.18 -23.75 23.33
N THR A 7 -6.25 -22.48 22.93
CA THR A 7 -6.73 -22.07 21.60
C THR A 7 -5.76 -22.68 20.59
N ILE A 8 -6.16 -23.77 19.92
CA ILE A 8 -5.37 -24.33 18.83
C ILE A 8 -5.51 -23.36 17.66
N THR A 9 -4.55 -22.47 17.51
CA THR A 9 -4.44 -21.53 16.37
C THR A 9 -4.25 -22.35 15.08
N SER A 10 -5.13 -22.16 14.09
CA SER A 10 -5.02 -22.85 12.81
C SER A 10 -3.71 -22.47 12.10
N ARG A 11 -3.19 -23.35 11.22
CA ARG A 11 -1.95 -23.06 10.47
C ARG A 11 -2.08 -21.79 9.64
N LEU A 12 -3.23 -21.58 9.01
CA LEU A 12 -3.53 -20.35 8.28
C LEU A 12 -3.45 -19.11 9.18
N GLN A 13 -4.01 -19.18 10.38
CA GLN A 13 -3.96 -18.07 11.33
C GLN A 13 -2.52 -17.77 11.78
N GLN A 14 -1.67 -18.80 11.95
CA GLN A 14 -0.25 -18.61 12.24
C GLN A 14 0.48 -17.87 11.11
N GLU A 15 0.21 -18.24 9.85
CA GLU A 15 0.79 -17.54 8.69
C GLU A 15 0.30 -16.09 8.59
N TYR A 16 -0.96 -15.83 8.94
CA TYR A 16 -1.50 -14.47 9.03
C TYR A 16 -0.80 -13.62 10.09
N SER A 17 -0.68 -14.11 11.32
CA SER A 17 0.06 -13.41 12.38
C SER A 17 1.52 -13.21 11.99
N ARG A 18 2.13 -14.19 11.30
CA ARG A 18 3.50 -14.07 10.80
C ARG A 18 3.65 -13.00 9.74
N LEU A 19 2.69 -12.82 8.83
CA LEU A 19 2.86 -11.98 7.64
C LEU A 19 2.15 -10.61 7.72
N PHE A 20 0.94 -10.55 8.23
CA PHE A 20 0.01 -9.46 7.91
C PHE A 20 -0.57 -8.76 9.13
N LEU A 21 -0.69 -9.46 10.25
CA LEU A 21 -1.37 -8.92 11.42
C LEU A 21 -0.42 -8.15 12.33
N VAL A 22 -0.99 -7.11 12.94
CA VAL A 22 -0.43 -6.33 14.04
C VAL A 22 -1.19 -6.64 15.32
N ALA A 23 -0.56 -6.45 16.46
CA ALA A 23 -1.24 -6.51 17.75
C ALA A 23 -2.23 -5.34 17.87
N GLY A 24 -3.50 -5.67 18.09
CA GLY A 24 -4.57 -4.72 18.44
C GLY A 24 -5.03 -4.90 19.88
N ARG A 25 -5.93 -4.02 20.33
CA ARG A 25 -6.46 -4.04 21.70
C ARG A 25 -7.23 -5.33 22.01
N ASP A 26 -8.02 -5.79 21.05
CA ASP A 26 -8.93 -6.94 21.19
C ASP A 26 -8.40 -8.20 20.48
N GLY A 27 -7.16 -8.15 19.99
CA GLY A 27 -6.49 -9.24 19.28
C GLY A 27 -5.76 -8.78 18.02
N ASP A 28 -5.13 -9.73 17.35
CA ASP A 28 -4.41 -9.50 16.09
C ASP A 28 -5.38 -9.00 14.99
N CYS A 29 -4.98 -7.97 14.26
CA CYS A 29 -5.80 -7.34 13.22
C CYS A 29 -4.93 -6.79 12.08
N LEU A 30 -5.54 -6.43 10.93
CA LEU A 30 -4.80 -5.84 9.80
C LEU A 30 -4.40 -4.38 10.03
N ILE A 31 -5.15 -3.68 10.88
CA ILE A 31 -4.88 -2.30 11.31
C ILE A 31 -5.33 -2.11 12.75
N ASN A 32 -4.42 -1.69 13.62
CA ASN A 32 -4.75 -1.47 15.03
C ASN A 32 -5.35 -0.08 15.27
N GLU A 33 -5.63 0.25 16.53
CA GLU A 33 -6.25 1.51 16.95
C GLU A 33 -5.33 2.72 16.73
N LEU A 34 -4.02 2.49 16.59
CA LEU A 34 -3.02 3.51 16.30
C LEU A 34 -2.81 3.73 14.80
N GLY A 35 -3.49 2.98 13.93
CA GLY A 35 -3.29 3.03 12.48
C GLY A 35 -2.01 2.34 12.00
N LEU A 36 -1.40 1.51 12.85
CA LEU A 36 -0.24 0.70 12.45
C LEU A 36 -0.70 -0.52 11.67
N VAL A 37 0.09 -0.88 10.65
CA VAL A 37 -0.19 -2.02 9.77
C VAL A 37 1.07 -2.83 9.49
N ARG A 38 0.89 -4.11 9.18
CA ARG A 38 1.92 -4.96 8.56
C ARG A 38 1.55 -5.44 7.16
N ALA A 39 0.30 -5.27 6.75
CA ALA A 39 -0.16 -5.56 5.40
C ALA A 39 -0.41 -4.27 4.62
N LEU A 40 0.22 -4.12 3.47
CA LEU A 40 -0.18 -3.15 2.45
C LEU A 40 -0.81 -3.90 1.27
N VAL A 41 -2.00 -3.48 0.84
CA VAL A 41 -2.72 -4.15 -0.24
C VAL A 41 -2.92 -3.21 -1.41
N VAL A 42 -2.51 -3.65 -2.60
CA VAL A 42 -2.77 -2.98 -3.87
C VAL A 42 -3.79 -3.81 -4.63
N GLU A 43 -4.96 -3.24 -4.89
CA GLU A 43 -6.08 -3.92 -5.50
C GLU A 43 -6.46 -3.26 -6.81
N VAL A 44 -6.61 -4.05 -7.88
CA VAL A 44 -7.02 -3.56 -9.20
C VAL A 44 -8.23 -4.33 -9.69
N THR A 45 -9.28 -3.59 -10.09
CA THR A 45 -10.50 -4.20 -10.61
C THR A 45 -10.30 -4.84 -11.99
N VAL A 46 -11.00 -5.95 -12.23
CA VAL A 46 -11.04 -6.60 -13.54
C VAL A 46 -11.76 -5.69 -14.55
N PRO A 47 -11.40 -5.75 -15.85
CA PRO A 47 -10.48 -6.70 -16.49
C PRO A 47 -9.01 -6.26 -16.52
N MET A 48 -8.63 -5.22 -15.77
CA MET A 48 -7.24 -4.76 -15.71
C MET A 48 -6.42 -5.43 -14.61
N GLY A 49 -7.05 -6.27 -13.78
CA GLY A 49 -6.53 -6.81 -12.54
C GLY A 49 -5.11 -7.35 -12.67
N TRP A 50 -4.95 -8.53 -13.25
CA TRP A 50 -3.65 -9.19 -13.35
C TRP A 50 -2.75 -8.52 -14.38
N LYS A 51 -3.32 -8.01 -15.48
CA LYS A 51 -2.55 -7.27 -16.50
C LYS A 51 -1.80 -6.06 -15.92
N ALA A 52 -2.40 -5.35 -14.97
CA ALA A 52 -1.74 -4.25 -14.26
C ALA A 52 -0.85 -4.76 -13.12
N LEU A 53 -1.37 -5.66 -12.28
CA LEU A 53 -0.67 -6.11 -11.08
C LEU A 53 0.56 -6.97 -11.35
N SER A 54 0.60 -7.72 -12.46
CA SER A 54 1.79 -8.48 -12.86
C SER A 54 3.02 -7.58 -13.02
N LYS A 55 2.86 -6.36 -13.54
CA LYS A 55 3.95 -5.37 -13.65
C LYS A 55 4.51 -4.99 -12.29
N VAL A 56 3.62 -4.78 -11.31
CA VAL A 56 4.01 -4.51 -9.92
C VAL A 56 4.70 -5.74 -9.34
N TRP A 57 4.08 -6.92 -9.47
CA TRP A 57 4.55 -8.17 -8.88
C TRP A 57 5.96 -8.53 -9.34
N TYR A 58 6.23 -8.51 -10.65
CA TYR A 58 7.59 -8.75 -11.18
C TYR A 58 8.53 -7.57 -10.93
N GLY A 59 8.04 -6.34 -11.08
CA GLY A 59 8.85 -5.14 -11.00
C GLY A 59 9.49 -4.92 -9.63
N VAL A 60 8.72 -5.08 -8.55
CA VAL A 60 9.25 -4.88 -7.18
C VAL A 60 10.33 -5.90 -6.80
N GLN A 61 10.22 -7.11 -7.32
CA GLN A 61 11.22 -8.17 -7.11
C GLN A 61 12.48 -7.89 -7.93
N THR A 62 12.30 -7.48 -9.18
CA THR A 62 13.42 -7.27 -10.11
C THR A 62 14.19 -5.98 -9.81
N ASP A 63 13.48 -4.89 -9.57
CA ASP A 63 14.09 -3.56 -9.42
C ASP A 63 14.69 -3.34 -8.04
N PHE A 64 14.11 -3.97 -7.01
CA PHE A 64 14.45 -3.69 -5.60
C PHE A 64 14.77 -4.95 -4.78
N GLY A 65 14.68 -6.14 -5.37
CA GLY A 65 14.90 -7.39 -4.64
C GLY A 65 13.89 -7.62 -3.50
N LEU A 66 12.70 -7.02 -3.58
CA LEU A 66 11.67 -7.24 -2.56
C LEU A 66 11.14 -8.67 -2.63
N PRO A 67 10.69 -9.24 -1.50
CA PRO A 67 9.90 -10.47 -1.52
C PRO A 67 8.67 -10.35 -2.41
N ALA A 68 8.28 -11.48 -3.03
CA ALA A 68 7.04 -11.56 -3.78
C ALA A 68 5.83 -11.27 -2.87
N PRO A 69 4.95 -10.31 -3.23
CA PRO A 69 3.70 -10.14 -2.50
C PRO A 69 2.76 -11.32 -2.77
N ALA A 70 1.88 -11.63 -1.81
CA ALA A 70 0.83 -12.62 -2.02
C ALA A 70 -0.16 -12.12 -3.08
N ILE A 71 -0.79 -13.04 -3.80
CA ILE A 71 -1.84 -12.71 -4.76
C ILE A 71 -3.15 -13.25 -4.21
N ALA A 72 -4.19 -12.42 -4.20
CA ALA A 72 -5.52 -12.85 -3.81
C ALA A 72 -6.57 -12.38 -4.82
N VAL A 73 -7.62 -13.17 -4.95
CA VAL A 73 -8.86 -12.75 -5.59
C VAL A 73 -9.79 -12.19 -4.52
N SER A 74 -10.42 -11.05 -4.80
CA SER A 74 -11.20 -10.34 -3.78
C SER A 74 -12.51 -11.04 -3.42
N GLY A 75 -12.97 -11.97 -4.27
CA GLY A 75 -14.31 -12.56 -4.17
C GLY A 75 -15.41 -11.66 -4.75
N THR A 76 -15.03 -10.50 -5.31
CA THR A 76 -15.98 -9.50 -5.85
C THR A 76 -15.63 -9.14 -7.28
N ASP A 77 -14.66 -8.25 -7.47
CA ASP A 77 -14.44 -7.53 -8.72
C ASP A 77 -12.96 -7.18 -8.94
N ALA A 78 -12.04 -7.70 -8.11
CA ALA A 78 -10.64 -7.31 -8.16
C ALA A 78 -9.65 -8.41 -7.82
N ILE A 79 -8.43 -8.23 -8.31
CA ILE A 79 -7.25 -8.97 -7.87
C ILE A 79 -6.44 -8.07 -6.93
N GLN A 80 -5.80 -8.67 -5.94
CA GLN A 80 -5.06 -8.00 -4.88
C GLN A 80 -3.61 -8.50 -4.84
N LEU A 81 -2.67 -7.59 -4.57
CA LEU A 81 -1.32 -7.88 -4.12
C LEU A 81 -1.18 -7.51 -2.65
N TRP A 82 -0.75 -8.46 -1.83
CA TRP A 82 -0.54 -8.28 -0.39
C TRP A 82 0.95 -8.25 -0.08
N PHE A 83 1.43 -7.08 0.31
CA PHE A 83 2.80 -6.87 0.78
C PHE A 83 2.85 -7.06 2.29
N SER A 84 3.75 -7.93 2.74
CA SER A 84 4.00 -8.18 4.16
C SER A 84 5.18 -7.34 4.64
N MET A 85 5.02 -6.61 5.74
CA MET A 85 6.06 -5.83 6.40
C MET A 85 6.58 -6.57 7.63
N ALA A 86 7.90 -6.60 7.80
CA ALA A 86 8.50 -7.27 8.96
C ALA A 86 8.18 -6.53 10.26
N ASN A 87 8.10 -5.20 10.21
CA ASN A 87 7.75 -4.33 11.33
C ASN A 87 6.45 -3.59 11.02
N ASP A 88 5.75 -3.19 12.08
CA ASP A 88 4.63 -2.27 12.03
C ASP A 88 5.05 -0.94 11.38
N ILE A 89 4.24 -0.45 10.45
CA ILE A 89 4.45 0.84 9.79
C ILE A 89 3.23 1.74 9.96
N ASP A 90 3.46 3.05 9.94
CA ASP A 90 2.41 4.06 9.99
C ASP A 90 1.86 4.39 8.59
N SER A 91 0.77 5.17 8.56
CA SER A 91 0.12 5.53 7.30
C SER A 91 0.94 6.48 6.44
N THR A 92 1.80 7.31 7.04
CA THR A 92 2.74 8.16 6.27
C THR A 92 3.69 7.29 5.44
N THR A 93 4.24 6.24 6.06
CA THR A 93 5.13 5.28 5.39
C THR A 93 4.38 4.49 4.33
N ALA A 94 3.15 4.04 4.64
CA ALA A 94 2.28 3.35 3.68
C ALA A 94 1.97 4.20 2.44
N GLU A 95 1.58 5.47 2.63
CA GLU A 95 1.27 6.41 1.55
C GLU A 95 2.47 6.67 0.64
N ARG A 96 3.68 6.80 1.21
CA ARG A 96 4.91 6.94 0.44
C ARG A 96 5.20 5.69 -0.39
N PHE A 97 5.05 4.50 0.20
CA PHE A 97 5.21 3.24 -0.53
C PHE A 97 4.18 3.09 -1.66
N PHE A 98 2.92 3.44 -1.45
CA PHE A 98 1.91 3.39 -2.51
C PHE A 98 2.17 4.40 -3.62
N THR A 99 2.61 5.60 -3.27
CA THR A 99 3.00 6.62 -4.26
C THR A 99 4.13 6.11 -5.14
N ALA A 100 5.08 5.38 -4.56
CA ALA A 100 6.13 4.66 -5.27
C ALA A 100 5.59 3.76 -6.38
N LEU A 101 4.72 2.83 -5.98
CA LEU A 101 4.23 1.78 -6.85
C LEU A 101 3.35 2.36 -7.95
N LYS A 102 2.52 3.36 -7.61
CA LYS A 102 1.69 4.07 -8.58
C LYS A 102 2.51 4.73 -9.67
N LEU A 103 3.47 5.57 -9.29
CA LEU A 103 4.29 6.33 -10.24
C LEU A 103 5.11 5.41 -11.15
N ARG A 104 5.62 4.30 -10.61
CA ARG A 104 6.55 3.43 -11.35
C ARG A 104 5.87 2.34 -12.17
N TYR A 105 4.86 1.66 -11.61
CA TYR A 105 4.33 0.42 -12.19
C TYR A 105 2.88 0.51 -12.66
N LEU A 106 2.12 1.48 -12.14
CA LEU A 106 0.71 1.66 -12.48
C LEU A 106 0.40 2.99 -13.18
N PRO A 107 1.24 3.49 -14.12
CA PRO A 107 0.89 4.69 -14.86
C PRO A 107 -0.36 4.41 -15.72
N GLY A 108 -1.35 5.30 -15.63
CA GLY A 108 -2.56 5.23 -16.45
C GLY A 108 -3.67 4.30 -15.95
N ILE A 109 -3.57 3.74 -14.74
CA ILE A 109 -4.72 3.08 -14.10
C ILE A 109 -5.69 4.17 -13.59
N ALA A 110 -6.97 4.05 -13.95
CA ALA A 110 -7.97 5.00 -13.51
C ALA A 110 -8.13 4.92 -11.97
N PRO A 111 -8.33 6.06 -11.27
CA PRO A 111 -8.52 6.05 -9.82
C PRO A 111 -9.67 5.16 -9.34
N SER A 112 -10.71 4.99 -10.15
CA SER A 112 -11.84 4.10 -9.84
C SER A 112 -11.50 2.61 -9.92
N GLN A 113 -10.40 2.24 -10.58
CA GLN A 113 -9.96 0.85 -10.74
C GLN A 113 -8.89 0.44 -9.72
N LEU A 114 -8.28 1.39 -9.03
CA LEU A 114 -7.18 1.15 -8.09
C LEU A 114 -7.62 1.45 -6.66
N ARG A 115 -7.56 0.44 -5.81
CA ARG A 115 -7.79 0.55 -4.37
C ARG A 115 -6.51 0.22 -3.61
N LEU A 116 -6.21 0.99 -2.56
CA LEU A 116 -4.99 0.87 -1.78
C LEU A 116 -5.36 0.81 -0.30
N PHE A 117 -4.89 -0.22 0.42
CA PHE A 117 -5.20 -0.41 1.84
C PHE A 117 -3.92 -0.45 2.69
N PRO A 118 -3.86 0.29 3.82
CA PRO A 118 -4.96 0.98 4.46
C PRO A 118 -5.45 2.21 3.69
N MET A 119 -6.77 2.41 3.69
CA MET A 119 -7.45 3.50 3.00
C MET A 119 -8.04 4.46 4.02
N ARG A 120 -7.82 5.77 3.80
CA ARG A 120 -8.53 6.83 4.52
C ARG A 120 -9.84 7.15 3.79
N GLU A 121 -10.98 6.73 4.34
CA GLU A 121 -12.30 6.92 3.70
C GLU A 121 -12.72 8.40 3.58
N ALA A 122 -12.52 9.21 4.62
CA ALA A 122 -12.77 10.65 4.59
C ALA A 122 -11.96 11.37 5.69
N PRO A 123 -11.66 12.68 5.55
CA PRO A 123 -10.98 13.46 6.61
C PRO A 123 -11.74 13.50 7.93
N SER A 124 -13.06 13.30 7.89
CA SER A 124 -13.97 13.30 9.03
C SER A 124 -14.06 11.95 9.75
N VAL A 125 -13.58 10.86 9.13
CA VAL A 125 -13.50 9.54 9.77
C VAL A 125 -12.12 9.42 10.40
N PRO A 126 -12.00 9.34 11.73
CA PRO A 126 -10.70 9.33 12.40
C PRO A 126 -9.86 8.08 12.09
N ARG A 127 -10.50 7.01 11.59
CA ARG A 127 -9.89 5.69 11.49
C ARG A 127 -9.76 5.25 10.04
N GLU A 128 -8.56 4.80 9.71
CA GLU A 128 -8.28 4.13 8.45
C GLU A 128 -8.97 2.77 8.41
N LYS A 129 -9.35 2.36 7.21
CA LYS A 129 -9.98 1.07 6.94
C LYS A 129 -9.01 0.18 6.17
N HIS A 130 -9.04 -1.10 6.49
CA HIS A 130 -8.33 -2.13 5.73
C HIS A 130 -9.30 -2.99 4.94
N THR A 131 -8.77 -3.83 4.04
CA THR A 131 -9.57 -4.86 3.38
C THR A 131 -9.98 -5.96 4.37
N GLU A 132 -10.85 -6.86 3.94
CA GLU A 132 -11.21 -8.05 4.72
C GLU A 132 -10.12 -9.13 4.62
N LEU A 133 -10.07 -10.02 5.62
CA LEU A 133 -9.19 -11.18 5.58
C LEU A 133 -9.61 -12.13 4.45
N VAL A 134 -8.62 -12.84 3.92
CA VAL A 134 -8.76 -13.83 2.84
C VAL A 134 -8.29 -15.20 3.34
N PRO A 135 -9.00 -16.30 3.12
CA PRO A 135 -10.26 -16.43 2.42
C PRO A 135 -11.45 -16.00 3.28
N ALA A 136 -12.49 -15.50 2.62
CA ALA A 136 -13.77 -15.13 3.22
C ALA A 136 -14.90 -15.35 2.22
N ASP A 137 -16.06 -15.73 2.75
CA ASP A 137 -17.32 -15.79 2.00
C ASP A 137 -17.83 -14.37 1.74
N ARG A 138 -18.08 -14.05 0.47
CA ARG A 138 -18.78 -12.85 0.05
C ARG A 138 -20.27 -13.17 -0.04
N HIS A 139 -20.92 -13.21 1.13
CA HIS A 139 -22.31 -13.63 1.30
C HIS A 139 -23.32 -12.94 0.36
N SER A 140 -23.05 -11.70 -0.08
CA SER A 140 -23.88 -10.97 -1.04
C SER A 140 -23.87 -11.57 -2.45
N THR A 141 -22.85 -12.35 -2.78
CA THR A 141 -22.61 -12.93 -4.12
C THR A 141 -22.52 -14.46 -4.11
N GLY A 142 -22.29 -15.08 -2.95
CA GLY A 142 -22.03 -16.53 -2.83
C GLY A 142 -20.61 -16.94 -3.27
N HIS A 143 -19.76 -15.96 -3.57
CA HIS A 143 -18.40 -16.13 -4.04
C HIS A 143 -17.40 -16.08 -2.88
N TRP A 144 -16.22 -16.66 -3.07
CA TRP A 144 -15.16 -16.68 -2.06
C TRP A 144 -13.94 -15.90 -2.50
N SER A 145 -13.37 -15.13 -1.57
CA SER A 145 -12.00 -14.62 -1.70
C SER A 145 -11.01 -15.74 -1.39
N ALA A 146 -9.83 -15.72 -2.03
CA ALA A 146 -8.79 -16.70 -1.78
C ALA A 146 -7.42 -16.19 -2.19
N PHE A 147 -6.36 -16.64 -1.50
CA PHE A 147 -5.00 -16.57 -2.02
C PHE A 147 -4.82 -17.58 -3.15
N ILE A 148 -4.09 -17.15 -4.16
CA ILE A 148 -3.77 -17.95 -5.35
C ILE A 148 -2.28 -17.81 -5.68
N SER A 149 -1.76 -18.76 -6.44
CA SER A 149 -0.40 -18.69 -6.97
C SER A 149 -0.34 -17.82 -8.24
N ALA A 150 0.86 -17.32 -8.56
CA ALA A 150 1.06 -16.40 -9.68
C ALA A 150 0.74 -17.02 -11.05
N ASP A 151 0.89 -18.34 -11.20
CA ASP A 151 0.54 -19.09 -12.41
C ASP A 151 -0.97 -19.13 -12.67
N LEU A 152 -1.79 -18.99 -11.62
CA LEU A 152 -3.25 -18.99 -11.73
C LEU A 152 -3.84 -17.58 -11.88
N ALA A 153 -3.09 -16.53 -11.57
CA ALA A 153 -3.62 -15.17 -11.48
C ALA A 153 -4.25 -14.65 -12.78
N ALA A 154 -3.73 -15.04 -13.94
CA ALA A 154 -4.30 -14.66 -15.24
C ALA A 154 -5.69 -15.27 -15.51
N ILE A 155 -6.03 -16.39 -14.88
CA ILE A 155 -7.33 -17.06 -15.03
C ILE A 155 -8.45 -16.21 -14.41
N PHE A 156 -8.12 -15.44 -13.37
CA PHE A 156 -9.06 -14.65 -12.58
C PHE A 156 -9.23 -13.21 -13.07
N ASP A 157 -8.74 -12.87 -14.27
CA ASP A 157 -8.80 -11.51 -14.83
C ASP A 157 -10.19 -11.12 -15.36
N ILE A 158 -11.20 -11.99 -15.17
CA ILE A 158 -12.61 -11.76 -15.52
C ILE A 158 -13.52 -12.06 -14.32
N GLU A 159 -13.34 -13.22 -13.69
CA GLU A 159 -14.14 -13.67 -12.55
C GLU A 159 -13.23 -13.82 -11.31
N PRO A 160 -12.92 -12.74 -10.58
CA PRO A 160 -11.94 -12.76 -9.49
C PRO A 160 -12.55 -13.33 -8.19
N TRP A 161 -12.96 -14.60 -8.24
CA TRP A 161 -13.51 -15.33 -7.10
C TRP A 161 -13.42 -16.85 -7.28
N LEU A 162 -13.71 -17.59 -6.20
CA LEU A 162 -14.02 -19.01 -6.25
C LEU A 162 -15.51 -19.25 -5.98
N ASP A 163 -16.11 -20.23 -6.65
CA ASP A 163 -17.51 -20.63 -6.41
C ASP A 163 -17.67 -21.48 -5.14
N MET A 164 -16.56 -22.05 -4.64
CA MET A 164 -16.53 -22.96 -3.51
C MET A 164 -15.52 -22.49 -2.46
N PRO A 165 -15.74 -22.80 -1.17
CA PRO A 165 -14.79 -22.46 -0.12
C PRO A 165 -13.41 -23.07 -0.40
N PRO A 166 -12.32 -22.28 -0.30
CA PRO A 166 -10.98 -22.80 -0.51
C PRO A 166 -10.56 -23.71 0.65
N ASN A 167 -9.60 -24.58 0.37
CA ASN A 167 -9.00 -25.42 1.41
C ASN A 167 -8.02 -24.61 2.28
N MET A 168 -8.27 -24.53 3.60
CA MET A 168 -7.49 -23.70 4.53
C MET A 168 -6.03 -24.10 4.67
N ASP A 169 -5.70 -25.40 4.57
CA ASP A 169 -4.31 -25.88 4.62
C ASP A 169 -3.55 -25.50 3.35
N GLN A 170 -4.21 -25.58 2.18
CA GLN A 170 -3.62 -25.11 0.92
C GLN A 170 -3.39 -23.60 0.93
N GLN A 171 -4.32 -22.83 1.51
CA GLN A 171 -4.12 -21.39 1.71
C GLN A 171 -2.89 -21.12 2.60
N ALA A 172 -2.73 -21.88 3.68
CA ALA A 172 -1.53 -21.80 4.53
C ALA A 172 -0.25 -22.20 3.77
N ASP A 173 -0.28 -23.22 2.91
CA ASP A 173 0.85 -23.63 2.08
C ASP A 173 1.29 -22.56 1.07
N ILE A 174 0.35 -21.77 0.55
CA ILE A 174 0.65 -20.62 -0.31
C ILE A 174 1.39 -19.56 0.52
N LEU A 175 0.84 -19.20 1.68
CA LEU A 175 1.42 -18.16 2.54
C LEU A 175 2.76 -18.55 3.17
N SER A 176 2.97 -19.83 3.51
CA SER A 176 4.20 -20.28 4.16
C SER A 176 5.45 -20.10 3.29
N LYS A 177 5.28 -19.91 1.97
CA LYS A 177 6.38 -19.66 1.02
C LYS A 177 6.78 -18.18 0.96
N LEU A 178 5.97 -17.29 1.54
CA LEU A 178 6.16 -15.85 1.46
C LEU A 178 7.02 -15.30 2.59
N GLN A 179 7.68 -14.19 2.30
CA GLN A 179 8.54 -13.48 3.23
C GLN A 179 8.09 -12.03 3.40
N SER A 180 8.39 -11.45 4.55
CA SER A 180 8.14 -10.04 4.82
C SER A 180 9.28 -9.16 4.30
N ILE A 181 8.91 -7.98 3.78
CA ILE A 181 9.84 -6.91 3.45
C ILE A 181 10.52 -6.46 4.73
N LYS A 182 11.86 -6.48 4.72
CA LYS A 182 12.67 -6.03 5.86
C LYS A 182 12.76 -4.49 5.91
N PRO A 183 13.03 -3.89 7.08
CA PRO A 183 13.09 -2.43 7.23
C PRO A 183 14.14 -1.74 6.35
N ASP A 184 15.28 -2.40 6.11
CA ASP A 184 16.35 -1.92 5.23
C ASP A 184 15.94 -1.93 3.75
N GLN A 185 15.23 -2.98 3.32
CA GLN A 185 14.65 -3.06 1.98
C GLN A 185 13.60 -1.97 1.76
N LEU A 186 12.69 -1.79 2.73
CA LEU A 186 11.67 -0.72 2.67
C LEU A 186 12.33 0.66 2.60
N SER A 187 13.32 0.95 3.45
CA SER A 187 14.03 2.23 3.45
C SER A 187 14.74 2.49 2.11
N THR A 188 15.33 1.46 1.51
CA THR A 188 15.98 1.54 0.19
C THR A 188 14.98 1.90 -0.90
N VAL A 189 13.83 1.23 -0.92
CA VAL A 189 12.75 1.54 -1.88
C VAL A 189 12.29 2.97 -1.70
N LEU A 190 12.04 3.42 -0.46
CA LEU A 190 11.55 4.78 -0.21
C LEU A 190 12.58 5.86 -0.60
N ALA A 191 13.86 5.65 -0.29
CA ALA A 191 14.94 6.57 -0.66
C ALA A 191 15.14 6.69 -2.18
N ALA A 192 14.99 5.57 -2.91
CA ALA A 192 15.08 5.57 -4.37
C ALA A 192 14.01 6.49 -5.01
N LEU A 193 12.88 6.71 -4.34
CA LEU A 193 11.79 7.56 -4.83
C LEU A 193 12.01 9.03 -4.57
N ASP A 194 12.52 9.37 -3.39
CA ASP A 194 12.84 10.76 -3.05
C ASP A 194 13.85 11.30 -4.07
N SER A 195 14.89 10.50 -4.38
CA SER A 195 15.93 10.87 -5.34
C SER A 195 15.45 10.98 -6.80
N LYS A 196 14.40 10.25 -7.18
CA LYS A 196 13.82 10.34 -8.53
C LYS A 196 12.94 11.59 -8.66
N THR A 197 12.17 11.91 -7.63
CA THR A 197 11.32 13.10 -7.57
C THR A 197 12.17 14.37 -7.65
N GLU A 198 13.31 14.42 -6.96
CA GLU A 198 14.23 15.56 -7.02
C GLU A 198 14.81 15.78 -8.43
N ARG A 199 15.18 14.71 -9.14
CA ARG A 199 15.73 14.83 -10.51
C ARG A 199 14.70 15.29 -11.53
N GLU A 200 13.45 14.84 -11.44
CA GLU A 200 12.38 15.27 -12.36
C GLU A 200 12.01 16.76 -12.15
N VAL A 201 12.12 17.29 -10.93
CA VAL A 201 11.94 18.72 -10.64
C VAL A 201 13.12 19.56 -11.18
N GLU A 202 14.35 19.05 -11.12
CA GLU A 202 15.52 19.76 -11.65
C GLU A 202 15.58 19.71 -13.19
N GLU A 203 15.10 18.62 -13.82
CA GLU A 203 15.05 18.46 -15.27
C GLU A 203 13.90 19.26 -15.91
N THR A 204 12.76 19.42 -15.22
CA THR A 204 11.71 20.37 -15.63
C THR A 204 12.07 21.83 -15.36
N ALA A 205 13.05 22.09 -14.50
CA ALA A 205 13.72 23.37 -14.32
C ALA A 205 14.94 23.54 -15.26
N GLY A 206 14.86 22.95 -16.46
CA GLY A 206 15.90 23.03 -17.49
C GLY A 206 16.30 24.48 -17.87
N PRO A 207 17.53 24.67 -18.37
CA PRO A 207 18.26 25.93 -18.29
C PRO A 207 17.68 26.99 -19.22
N SER A 208 17.27 28.14 -18.64
CA SER A 208 17.16 29.39 -19.39
C SER A 208 18.56 29.83 -19.80
N ALA A 209 19.05 29.30 -20.92
CA ALA A 209 20.17 29.87 -21.64
C ALA A 209 19.70 31.21 -22.22
N ASP A 210 19.97 32.30 -21.49
CA ASP A 210 20.24 33.57 -22.14
C ASP A 210 21.63 34.04 -21.69
N MET A 211 22.57 33.98 -22.64
CA MET A 211 23.89 34.58 -22.52
C MET A 211 23.70 36.09 -22.66
N GLY A 212 23.78 36.81 -21.55
CA GLY A 212 23.62 38.26 -21.56
C GLY A 212 24.11 38.96 -20.30
N SER A 213 25.42 38.88 -20.06
CA SER A 213 26.21 39.94 -19.42
C SER A 213 25.91 40.37 -17.97
N THR A 214 26.88 40.00 -17.12
CA THR A 214 27.58 40.89 -16.17
C THR A 214 26.80 41.44 -14.96
N LEU A 215 27.39 41.17 -13.79
CA LEU A 215 27.06 41.68 -12.44
C LEU A 215 25.79 41.06 -11.83
N TRP A 216 25.95 40.26 -10.77
CA TRP A 216 25.74 40.75 -9.41
C TRP A 216 26.16 39.70 -8.39
N VAL A 217 27.05 40.16 -7.52
CA VAL A 217 27.57 39.50 -6.33
C VAL A 217 26.50 39.51 -5.23
N MET A 218 26.52 38.46 -4.39
CA MET A 218 25.88 38.37 -3.07
C MET A 218 24.35 38.45 -2.99
N ARG A 219 23.74 37.35 -2.49
CA ARG A 219 23.16 37.31 -1.12
C ARG A 219 22.58 35.94 -0.78
N ARG A 220 23.30 35.18 0.05
CA ARG A 220 22.70 34.25 1.01
C ARG A 220 22.26 35.07 2.22
N LYS A 221 20.96 35.15 2.54
CA LYS A 221 20.50 35.37 3.92
C LYS A 221 19.02 35.00 4.11
N THR A 222 18.84 33.89 4.82
CA THR A 222 17.94 33.70 5.97
C THR A 222 16.74 34.63 6.10
N ARG A 223 15.52 34.06 6.19
CA ARG A 223 14.43 34.65 7.00
C ARG A 223 13.66 33.59 7.77
N ARG A 224 13.91 33.54 9.08
CA ARG A 224 12.94 33.13 10.10
C ARG A 224 11.83 34.19 10.16
N VAL A 225 10.59 33.70 10.29
CA VAL A 225 9.49 34.11 11.20
C VAL A 225 9.43 35.60 11.59
N THR A 226 8.28 36.25 11.39
CA THR A 226 7.37 36.75 12.47
C THR A 226 6.15 37.48 11.88
N ARG A 227 4.98 37.10 12.43
CA ARG A 227 3.67 37.77 12.45
C ARG A 227 3.75 39.31 12.44
N LEU A 228 2.81 39.99 11.76
CA LEU A 228 2.15 41.16 12.35
C LEU A 228 0.81 41.46 11.66
N VAL A 229 -0.22 41.51 12.51
CA VAL A 229 -1.57 42.05 12.27
C VAL A 229 -1.47 43.58 12.29
N SER A 230 -2.12 44.27 11.34
CA SER A 230 -2.68 45.63 11.47
C SER A 230 -3.41 45.90 10.14
N ILE A 231 -4.74 45.96 10.05
CA ILE A 231 -5.65 47.03 10.51
C ILE A 231 -5.13 48.40 10.07
N ASP A 232 -5.86 49.05 9.16
CA ASP A 232 -6.38 50.45 9.20
C ASP A 232 -6.74 50.96 7.76
N PRO A 233 -7.43 52.11 7.54
CA PRO A 233 -8.89 52.27 7.72
C PRO A 233 -9.52 53.29 6.68
N ILE A 234 -10.78 53.72 6.92
CA ILE A 234 -11.39 55.05 6.52
C ILE A 234 -11.63 55.29 4.99
N HIS A 235 -12.71 55.88 4.44
CA HIS A 235 -13.62 56.97 4.84
C HIS A 235 -14.98 56.91 4.07
N THR A 236 -16.05 57.37 4.74
CA THR A 236 -17.27 58.12 4.28
C THR A 236 -17.71 58.09 2.81
N ASP A 237 -19.00 57.79 2.58
CA ASP A 237 -20.11 58.75 2.72
C ASP A 237 -21.39 58.01 3.18
#